data_AF-A0A177FH50-F1
#
_entry.id   AF-A0A177FH50-F1
#
_cell.length_a   1.000
_cell.length_b   1.000
_cell.length_c   1.000
_cell.angle_alpha   90.00
_cell.angle_beta   90.00
_cell.angle_gamma   90.00
#
_symmetry.space_group_name_H-M   'P 1'
#
loop_
_entity.id
_entity.type
_entity.pdbx_description
1 polymer ?
#
loop_
_entity_poly.entity_id
_entity_poly.type
_entity_poly.pdbx_seq_one_letter_code
_entity_poly.pdbx_strand_id
1 'polypeptide(L)'
;MLIHNSSLADEIYALNAIYSEGQFAATYSDAHHTTVSMRLPGLSYSFLLHVLDDYPQSPPKVLGVDNLVESLKQEVQQNAVYLGACVQAVHSSESVCLYDAIEEFQNVYTVLQAHTRQSRDPREDAQLNSAKRAIILKDLAARARAKASAGGHESITTDSRFDVVDCVVCMDAFFRVDVVSLECRHLFCRDCLHGTFGPPPSYFGVWTN
;
A
#
# COMPACT_ATOMS: atom_id res chain seq x y z
N MET A 1 18.28 13.11 -17.07
CA MET A 1 19.02 12.53 -15.93
C MET A 1 19.33 11.07 -16.28
N LEU A 2 20.51 10.56 -15.96
CA LEU A 2 20.86 9.15 -16.22
C LEU A 2 20.27 8.27 -15.11
N ILE A 3 19.57 7.20 -15.47
CA ILE A 3 19.10 6.17 -14.54
C ILE A 3 20.08 5.00 -14.65
N HIS A 4 20.68 4.59 -13.53
CA HIS A 4 21.74 3.57 -13.52
C HIS A 4 21.18 2.14 -13.74
N ASN A 5 20.04 1.84 -13.13
CA ASN A 5 19.37 0.55 -13.32
C ASN A 5 18.72 0.51 -14.71
N SER A 6 19.19 -0.38 -15.58
CA SER A 6 18.71 -0.48 -16.98
C SER A 6 17.25 -0.92 -17.06
N SER A 7 16.82 -1.87 -16.23
CA SER A 7 15.44 -2.36 -16.20
C SER A 7 14.45 -1.24 -15.88
N LEU A 8 14.78 -0.40 -14.89
CA LEU A 8 14.00 0.77 -14.52
C LEU A 8 14.04 1.84 -15.61
N ALA A 9 15.19 2.06 -16.25
CA ALA A 9 15.33 3.02 -17.34
C ALA A 9 14.43 2.66 -18.52
N ASP A 10 14.45 1.39 -18.94
CA ASP A 10 13.61 0.86 -20.02
C ASP A 10 12.12 0.91 -19.66
N GLU A 11 11.77 0.59 -18.41
CA GLU A 11 10.39 0.66 -17.94
C GLU A 11 9.87 2.11 -17.88
N ILE A 12 10.66 3.06 -17.38
CA ILE A 12 10.29 4.49 -17.39
C ILE A 12 10.13 5.00 -18.82
N TYR A 13 10.97 4.55 -19.75
CA TYR A 13 10.82 4.87 -21.16
C TYR A 13 9.48 4.35 -21.71
N ALA A 14 9.15 3.08 -21.44
CA ALA A 14 7.88 2.48 -21.84
C ALA A 14 6.67 3.19 -21.22
N LEU A 15 6.71 3.52 -19.93
CA LEU A 15 5.64 4.22 -19.23
C LEU A 15 5.39 5.62 -19.79
N ASN A 16 6.45 6.38 -20.09
CA ASN A 16 6.30 7.68 -20.74
C ASN A 16 5.75 7.57 -22.17
N ALA A 17 6.00 6.46 -22.87
CA ALA A 17 5.37 6.21 -24.18
C ALA A 17 3.86 5.92 -24.07
N ILE A 18 3.41 5.32 -22.96
CA ILE A 18 1.99 5.00 -22.72
C ILE A 18 1.22 6.22 -22.20
N TYR A 19 1.77 6.94 -21.22
CA TYR A 19 1.05 7.96 -20.45
C TYR A 19 1.40 9.40 -20.82
N SER A 20 2.25 9.61 -21.82
CA SER A 20 2.86 10.87 -22.25
C SER A 20 4.20 11.19 -21.59
N GLU A 21 5.05 11.88 -22.34
CA GLU A 21 6.42 12.22 -21.94
C GLU A 21 6.44 13.12 -20.68
N GLY A 22 7.36 12.81 -19.76
CA GLY A 22 7.61 13.61 -18.56
C GLY A 22 6.68 13.35 -17.38
N GLN A 23 5.76 12.38 -17.48
CA GLN A 23 4.94 11.95 -16.33
C GLN A 23 5.73 11.09 -15.34
N PHE A 24 6.75 10.38 -15.84
CA PHE A 24 7.62 9.51 -15.04
C PHE A 24 9.04 10.03 -15.20
N ALA A 25 9.59 10.60 -14.14
CA ALA A 25 10.92 11.21 -14.19
C ALA A 25 11.72 10.81 -12.95
N ALA A 26 12.95 10.36 -13.18
CA ALA A 26 13.89 10.17 -12.10
C ALA A 26 14.34 11.55 -11.58
N THR A 27 14.20 11.77 -10.28
CA THR A 27 14.58 13.01 -9.58
C THR A 27 15.96 12.90 -8.93
N TYR A 28 16.39 11.68 -8.63
CA TYR A 28 17.72 11.36 -8.14
C TYR A 28 18.12 9.95 -8.62
N SER A 29 19.38 9.73 -8.97
CA SER A 29 19.89 8.39 -9.30
C SER A 29 21.38 8.31 -9.00
N ASP A 30 21.77 7.28 -8.27
CA ASP A 30 23.15 6.88 -8.04
C ASP A 30 23.33 5.37 -8.31
N ALA A 31 24.48 4.82 -7.95
CA ALA A 31 24.82 3.41 -8.14
C ALA A 31 24.09 2.44 -7.19
N HIS A 32 23.29 2.93 -6.25
CA HIS A 32 22.60 2.11 -5.24
C HIS A 32 21.09 2.23 -5.33
N HIS A 33 20.58 3.39 -5.75
CA HIS A 33 19.15 3.63 -5.84
C HIS A 33 18.81 4.77 -6.79
N THR A 34 17.55 4.76 -7.23
CA THR A 34 16.92 5.81 -8.02
C THR A 34 15.63 6.24 -7.34
N THR A 35 15.46 7.56 -7.20
CA THR A 35 14.19 8.15 -6.78
C THR A 35 13.42 8.61 -8.02
N VAL A 36 12.14 8.24 -8.10
CA VAL A 36 11.27 8.50 -9.24
C VAL A 36 10.07 9.32 -8.79
N SER A 37 9.83 10.45 -9.46
CA SER A 37 8.56 11.19 -9.38
C SER A 37 7.63 10.67 -10.48
N MET A 38 6.45 10.21 -10.06
CA MET A 38 5.46 9.56 -10.92
C MET A 38 4.13 10.28 -10.82
N ARG A 39 3.68 10.88 -11.92
CA ARG A 39 2.37 11.51 -12.01
C ARG A 39 1.42 10.64 -12.81
N LEU A 40 0.30 10.25 -12.19
CA LEU A 40 -0.72 9.47 -12.86
C LEU A 40 -1.80 10.37 -13.48
N PRO A 41 -2.37 9.98 -14.64
CA PRO A 41 -3.50 10.70 -15.22
C PRO A 41 -4.67 10.80 -14.25
N GLY A 42 -5.29 11.99 -14.17
CA GLY A 42 -6.43 12.23 -13.29
C GLY A 42 -6.08 12.62 -11.85
N LEU A 43 -4.80 12.61 -11.47
CA LEU A 43 -4.34 13.11 -10.17
C LEU A 43 -3.60 14.45 -10.33
N SER A 44 -3.76 15.33 -9.35
CA SER A 44 -3.10 16.66 -9.32
C SER A 44 -1.73 16.65 -8.64
N TYR A 45 -1.25 15.47 -8.22
CA TYR A 45 0.00 15.29 -7.48
C TYR A 45 0.81 14.12 -8.05
N SER A 46 2.10 14.12 -7.75
CA SER A 46 3.02 13.05 -8.13
C SER A 46 3.35 12.19 -6.90
N PHE A 47 3.43 10.88 -7.08
CA PHE A 47 3.99 9.95 -6.11
C PHE A 47 5.52 9.97 -6.17
N LEU A 48 6.14 9.71 -5.03
CA LEU A 48 7.59 9.56 -4.93
C LEU A 48 7.92 8.10 -4.64
N LEU A 49 8.72 7.48 -5.49
CA LEU A 49 9.16 6.09 -5.36
C LEU A 49 10.67 6.04 -5.13
N HIS A 50 11.09 5.07 -4.33
CA HIS A 50 12.47 4.70 -4.08
C HIS A 50 12.71 3.30 -4.65
N VAL A 51 13.59 3.19 -5.63
CA VAL A 51 13.90 1.96 -6.34
C VAL A 51 15.37 1.64 -6.12
N LEU A 52 15.66 0.46 -5.59
CA LEU A 52 17.04 0.00 -5.39
C LEU A 52 17.63 -0.49 -6.72
N ASP A 53 18.96 -0.53 -6.80
CA ASP A 53 19.67 -0.93 -8.02
C ASP A 53 19.50 -2.43 -8.37
N ASP A 54 19.03 -3.25 -7.44
CA ASP A 54 18.71 -4.66 -7.67
C ASP A 54 17.31 -4.89 -8.28
N TYR A 55 16.53 -3.83 -8.55
CA TYR A 55 15.26 -3.92 -9.26
C TYR A 55 15.42 -4.65 -10.63
N PRO A 56 14.57 -5.64 -10.97
CA PRO A 56 13.30 -6.01 -10.34
C PRO A 56 13.34 -7.03 -9.18
N GLN A 57 14.53 -7.47 -8.73
CA GLN A 57 14.62 -8.44 -7.63
C GLN A 57 13.97 -7.92 -6.34
N SER A 58 14.24 -6.66 -5.99
CA SER A 58 13.55 -5.96 -4.91
C SER A 58 12.41 -5.08 -5.46
N PRO A 59 11.28 -4.96 -4.74
CA PRO A 59 10.18 -4.12 -5.19
C PRO A 59 10.48 -2.62 -5.01
N PRO A 60 9.94 -1.74 -5.87
CA PRO A 60 9.88 -0.31 -5.63
C PRO A 60 9.17 0.01 -4.31
N LYS A 61 9.67 1.00 -3.58
CA LYS A 61 9.05 1.48 -2.34
C LYS A 61 8.43 2.85 -2.53
N VAL A 62 7.13 2.97 -2.31
CA VAL A 62 6.45 4.27 -2.31
C VAL A 62 6.84 5.03 -1.04
N LEU A 63 7.42 6.22 -1.19
CA LEU A 63 7.80 7.10 -0.07
C LEU A 63 6.64 8.00 0.37
N GLY A 64 5.78 8.37 -0.58
CA GLY A 64 4.68 9.30 -0.35
C GLY A 64 4.36 10.07 -1.64
N VAL A 65 4.16 11.37 -1.49
CA VAL A 65 3.91 12.29 -2.61
C VAL A 65 4.94 13.42 -2.61
N ASP A 66 5.24 13.91 -3.80
CA ASP A 66 6.27 14.93 -4.06
C ASP A 66 5.84 16.34 -3.57
N ASN A 67 4.53 16.59 -3.48
CA ASN A 67 3.99 17.89 -3.10
C ASN A 67 3.69 17.98 -1.60
N LEU A 68 4.35 18.91 -0.91
CA LEU A 68 4.19 19.16 0.54
C LEU A 68 2.74 19.46 0.95
N VAL A 69 2.02 20.29 0.19
CA VAL A 69 0.64 20.68 0.52
C VAL A 69 -0.30 19.49 0.36
N GLU A 70 -0.13 18.74 -0.72
CA GLU A 70 -0.92 17.55 -0.99
C GLU A 70 -0.62 16.42 0.02
N SER A 71 0.62 16.31 0.48
CA SER A 71 1.02 15.30 1.48
C SER A 71 0.33 15.45 2.84
N LEU A 72 -0.24 16.61 3.15
CA LEU A 72 -0.99 16.85 4.39
C LEU A 72 -2.44 16.33 4.30
N LYS A 73 -2.95 16.08 3.10
CA LYS A 73 -4.31 15.59 2.91
C LYS A 73 -4.35 14.09 3.18
N GLN A 74 -5.23 13.68 4.09
CA GLN A 74 -5.39 12.28 4.47
C GLN A 74 -5.70 11.37 3.27
N GLU A 75 -6.53 11.83 2.34
CA GLU A 75 -6.86 11.08 1.12
C GLU A 75 -5.64 10.80 0.24
N VAL A 76 -4.70 11.76 0.16
CA VAL A 76 -3.48 11.65 -0.65
C VAL A 76 -2.49 10.70 0.00
N GLN A 77 -2.32 10.81 1.32
CA GLN A 77 -1.53 9.85 2.09
C GLN A 77 -2.07 8.42 1.91
N GLN A 78 -3.40 8.27 1.94
CA GLN A 78 -4.06 6.98 1.76
C GLN A 78 -3.87 6.45 0.33
N ASN A 79 -3.88 7.30 -0.69
CA ASN A 79 -3.57 6.89 -2.06
C ASN A 79 -2.13 6.41 -2.23
N ALA A 80 -1.16 7.05 -1.56
CA ALA A 80 0.22 6.55 -1.54
C ALA A 80 0.32 5.16 -0.89
N VAL A 81 -0.51 4.91 0.14
CA VAL A 81 -0.62 3.59 0.76
C VAL A 81 -1.18 2.54 -0.21
N TYR A 82 -2.26 2.85 -0.91
CA TYR A 82 -2.83 1.93 -1.90
C TYR A 82 -1.85 1.62 -3.02
N LEU A 83 -1.12 2.62 -3.52
CA LEU A 83 -0.10 2.39 -4.53
C LEU A 83 0.99 1.46 -4.01
N GLY A 84 1.50 1.69 -2.79
CA GLY A 84 2.48 0.82 -2.16
C GLY A 84 1.98 -0.61 -2.03
N ALA A 85 0.73 -0.79 -1.60
CA ALA A 85 0.08 -2.09 -1.51
C ALA A 85 -0.07 -2.78 -2.87
N CYS A 86 -0.41 -2.03 -3.93
CA CYS A 86 -0.49 -2.54 -5.29
C CYS A 86 0.88 -3.02 -5.78
N VAL A 87 1.94 -2.23 -5.58
CA VAL A 87 3.31 -2.64 -5.93
C VAL A 87 3.69 -3.95 -5.27
N GLN A 88 3.42 -4.10 -3.97
CA GLN A 88 3.71 -5.35 -3.25
C GLN A 88 2.88 -6.53 -3.77
N ALA A 89 1.61 -6.30 -4.15
CA ALA A 89 0.75 -7.34 -4.67
C ALA A 89 1.15 -7.81 -6.08
N VAL A 90 1.65 -6.89 -6.93
CA VAL A 90 2.01 -7.21 -8.32
C VAL A 90 3.48 -7.62 -8.50
N HIS A 91 4.36 -7.26 -7.56
CA HIS A 91 5.80 -7.56 -7.66
C HIS A 91 6.10 -9.03 -7.93
N SER A 92 7.13 -9.26 -8.74
CA SER A 92 7.78 -10.53 -9.00
C SER A 92 9.27 -10.25 -9.15
N SER A 93 10.13 -11.12 -8.62
CA SER A 93 11.59 -10.97 -8.77
C SER A 93 12.06 -11.14 -10.22
N GLU A 94 11.21 -11.68 -11.10
CA GLU A 94 11.58 -12.01 -12.48
C GLU A 94 11.23 -10.91 -13.50
N SER A 95 10.40 -9.93 -13.12
CA SER A 95 9.87 -8.94 -14.05
C SER A 95 9.66 -7.57 -13.42
N VAL A 96 9.78 -6.53 -14.24
CA VAL A 96 9.40 -5.17 -13.87
C VAL A 96 7.88 -5.09 -13.62
N CYS A 97 7.42 -4.21 -12.73
CA CYS A 97 6.04 -4.25 -12.22
C CYS A 97 5.35 -2.88 -12.07
N LEU A 98 5.97 -1.77 -12.46
CA LEU A 98 5.36 -0.44 -12.28
C LEU A 98 4.10 -0.28 -13.12
N TYR A 99 4.07 -0.78 -14.37
CA TYR A 99 2.87 -0.74 -15.19
C TYR A 99 1.69 -1.48 -14.53
N ASP A 100 1.91 -2.73 -14.12
CA ASP A 100 0.89 -3.55 -13.45
C ASP A 100 0.42 -2.89 -12.14
N ALA A 101 1.34 -2.28 -11.37
CA ALA A 101 1.01 -1.59 -10.14
C ALA A 101 0.12 -0.35 -10.39
N ILE A 102 0.35 0.35 -11.50
CA ILE A 102 -0.45 1.52 -11.90
C ILE A 102 -1.86 1.09 -12.31
N GLU A 103 -1.99 0.04 -13.12
CA GLU A 103 -3.29 -0.50 -13.52
C GLU A 103 -4.09 -0.97 -12.30
N GLU A 104 -3.44 -1.71 -11.40
CA GLU A 104 -4.06 -2.18 -10.17
C GLU A 104 -4.51 -1.02 -9.28
N PHE A 105 -3.65 0.01 -9.14
CA PHE A 105 -4.00 1.20 -8.38
C PHE A 105 -5.18 1.96 -9.00
N GLN A 106 -5.25 2.08 -10.33
CA GLN A 106 -6.38 2.72 -11.01
C GLN A 106 -7.70 2.00 -10.76
N ASN A 107 -7.68 0.67 -10.73
CA ASN A 107 -8.85 -0.15 -10.36
C ASN A 107 -9.28 0.14 -8.92
N VAL A 108 -8.35 0.09 -7.96
CA VAL A 108 -8.61 0.39 -6.54
C VAL A 108 -9.15 1.80 -6.37
N TYR A 109 -8.51 2.79 -7.00
CA TYR A 109 -8.89 4.19 -6.94
C TYR A 109 -10.30 4.44 -7.48
N THR A 110 -10.68 3.77 -8.56
CA THR A 110 -12.02 3.84 -9.16
C THR A 110 -13.10 3.29 -8.21
N VAL A 111 -12.84 2.13 -7.61
CA VAL A 111 -13.76 1.50 -6.64
C VAL A 111 -13.99 2.41 -5.43
N LEU A 112 -12.94 3.05 -4.92
CA LEU A 112 -13.03 3.96 -3.79
C LEU A 112 -13.77 5.27 -4.14
N GLN A 113 -13.56 5.81 -5.34
CA GLN A 113 -14.24 7.03 -5.79
C GLN A 113 -15.73 6.83 -6.07
N ALA A 114 -16.11 5.72 -6.72
CA ALA A 114 -17.51 5.47 -7.10
C ALA A 114 -18.47 5.52 -5.89
N HIS A 115 -18.01 5.07 -4.73
CA HIS A 115 -18.80 5.03 -3.51
C HIS A 115 -18.79 6.31 -2.70
N THR A 116 -17.82 7.21 -2.92
CA THR A 116 -17.79 8.53 -2.28
C THR A 116 -18.91 9.43 -2.82
N ARG A 117 -19.44 9.16 -4.02
CA ARG A 117 -20.43 10.01 -4.70
C ARG A 117 -21.90 9.67 -4.43
N GLN A 118 -22.21 8.60 -3.69
CA GLN A 118 -23.57 8.02 -3.66
C GLN A 118 -24.37 8.18 -2.36
N SER A 119 -23.87 8.85 -1.31
CA SER A 119 -24.50 8.78 0.02
C SER A 119 -24.95 10.13 0.61
N ARG A 120 -25.94 10.04 1.49
CA ARG A 120 -26.72 11.15 2.08
C ARG A 120 -26.41 11.37 3.58
N ASP A 121 -25.66 10.48 4.24
CA ASP A 121 -25.28 10.56 5.67
C ASP A 121 -23.76 10.40 5.91
N PRO A 122 -23.06 11.43 6.41
CA PRO A 122 -21.60 11.42 6.58
C PRO A 122 -21.04 10.43 7.62
N ARG A 123 -21.83 9.92 8.58
CA ARG A 123 -21.33 9.00 9.62
C ARG A 123 -21.32 7.55 9.16
N GLU A 124 -22.38 7.11 8.49
CA GLU A 124 -22.45 5.76 7.90
C GLU A 124 -21.40 5.59 6.79
N ASP A 125 -21.10 6.68 6.07
CA ASP A 125 -20.06 6.74 5.04
C ASP A 125 -18.66 6.48 5.58
N ALA A 126 -18.30 7.08 6.72
CA ALA A 126 -16.98 6.92 7.29
C ALA A 126 -16.70 5.45 7.66
N GLN A 127 -17.68 4.78 8.27
CA GLN A 127 -17.56 3.38 8.68
C GLN A 127 -17.56 2.44 7.47
N LEU A 128 -18.47 2.64 6.51
CA LEU A 128 -18.54 1.83 5.30
C LEU A 128 -17.28 1.98 4.43
N ASN A 129 -16.77 3.20 4.29
CA ASN A 129 -15.53 3.45 3.57
C ASN A 129 -14.35 2.80 4.30
N SER A 130 -14.29 2.87 5.64
CA SER A 130 -13.25 2.16 6.40
C SER A 130 -13.29 0.64 6.18
N ALA A 131 -14.47 0.03 6.20
CA ALA A 131 -14.61 -1.42 5.99
C ALA A 131 -14.20 -1.85 4.57
N LYS A 132 -14.61 -1.10 3.55
CA LYS A 132 -14.23 -1.37 2.14
C LYS A 132 -12.72 -1.27 1.95
N ARG A 133 -12.11 -0.24 2.53
CA ARG A 133 -10.64 -0.05 2.49
C ARG A 133 -9.91 -1.22 3.13
N ALA A 134 -10.39 -1.69 4.28
CA ALA A 134 -9.82 -2.86 4.95
C ALA A 134 -9.91 -4.12 4.07
N ILE A 135 -11.04 -4.34 3.39
CA ILE A 135 -11.20 -5.49 2.47
C ILE A 135 -10.18 -5.43 1.32
N ILE A 136 -10.05 -4.27 0.67
CA ILE A 136 -9.09 -4.08 -0.43
C ILE A 136 -7.65 -4.34 0.04
N LEU A 137 -7.27 -3.76 1.19
CA LEU A 137 -5.91 -3.91 1.71
C LEU A 137 -5.63 -5.35 2.17
N LYS A 138 -6.62 -6.06 2.72
CA LYS A 138 -6.49 -7.50 3.03
C LYS A 138 -6.27 -8.34 1.78
N ASP A 139 -7.03 -8.09 0.71
CA ASP A 139 -6.86 -8.81 -0.56
C ASP A 139 -5.46 -8.59 -1.16
N LEU A 140 -5.02 -7.33 -1.23
CA LEU A 140 -3.68 -6.98 -1.70
C LEU A 140 -2.59 -7.62 -0.85
N ALA A 141 -2.74 -7.61 0.48
CA ALA A 141 -1.79 -8.23 1.40
C ALA A 141 -1.73 -9.75 1.24
N ALA A 142 -2.88 -10.42 1.06
CA ALA A 142 -2.94 -11.86 0.82
C ALA A 142 -2.21 -12.25 -0.48
N ARG A 143 -2.40 -11.48 -1.56
CA ARG A 143 -1.70 -11.70 -2.83
C ARG A 143 -0.20 -11.49 -2.72
N ALA A 144 0.23 -10.41 -2.07
CA ALA A 144 1.64 -10.16 -1.81
C ALA A 144 2.28 -11.30 -0.99
N ARG A 145 1.58 -11.78 0.04
CA ARG A 145 2.05 -12.88 0.90
C ARG A 145 2.18 -14.20 0.14
N ALA A 146 1.21 -14.52 -0.72
CA ALA A 146 1.25 -15.73 -1.55
C ALA A 146 2.50 -15.75 -2.44
N LYS A 147 2.90 -14.59 -3.01
CA LYS A 147 4.09 -14.47 -3.84
C LYS A 147 5.39 -14.58 -3.05
N ALA A 148 5.47 -13.93 -1.89
CA ALA A 148 6.63 -14.04 -0.99
C ALA A 148 6.85 -15.49 -0.48
N SER A 149 5.78 -16.28 -0.36
CA SER A 149 5.88 -17.69 0.04
C SER A 149 6.37 -18.61 -1.09
N ALA A 150 6.23 -18.18 -2.35
CA ALA A 150 6.68 -18.93 -3.52
C ALA A 150 8.14 -18.64 -3.90
N GLY A 151 8.59 -17.40 -3.68
CA GLY A 151 10.00 -17.00 -3.82
C GLY A 151 10.69 -17.05 -2.46
N GLY A 152 11.36 -18.14 -2.13
CA GLY A 152 12.11 -18.27 -0.87
C GLY A 152 13.20 -17.21 -0.73
N HIS A 153 12.88 -16.07 -0.12
CA HIS A 153 13.83 -15.05 0.27
C HIS A 153 13.40 -14.42 1.59
N GLU A 154 14.26 -14.55 2.60
CA GLU A 154 14.14 -13.81 3.86
C GLU A 154 14.32 -12.32 3.58
N SER A 155 13.29 -11.53 3.89
CA SER A 155 13.35 -10.08 3.82
C SER A 155 14.33 -9.57 4.87
N ILE A 156 15.41 -8.92 4.40
CA ILE A 156 16.26 -8.07 5.24
C ILE A 156 15.35 -7.02 5.89
N THR A 157 15.34 -7.02 7.22
CA THR A 157 14.52 -6.17 8.07
C THR A 157 14.85 -4.69 7.85
N THR A 158 14.20 -4.07 6.87
CA THR A 158 13.97 -2.63 6.87
C THR A 158 12.54 -2.40 7.29
N ASP A 159 12.33 -1.69 8.41
CA ASP A 159 11.01 -1.35 8.97
C ASP A 159 10.22 -0.50 7.97
N SER A 160 9.57 -1.14 7.00
CA SER A 160 8.78 -0.48 5.97
C SER A 160 7.34 -0.40 6.45
N ARG A 161 6.73 0.78 6.34
CA ARG A 161 5.30 0.96 6.59
C ARG A 161 4.42 0.10 5.67
N PHE A 162 5.01 -0.47 4.61
CA PHE A 162 4.34 -1.31 3.61
C PHE A 162 4.69 -2.79 3.72
N ASP A 163 5.36 -3.21 4.80
CA ASP A 163 5.59 -4.64 5.02
C ASP A 163 4.26 -5.36 5.26
N VAL A 164 4.14 -6.54 4.67
CA VAL A 164 3.02 -7.44 4.91
C VAL A 164 3.32 -8.27 6.15
N VAL A 165 2.45 -8.15 7.14
CA VAL A 165 2.56 -8.79 8.45
C VAL A 165 1.31 -9.61 8.73
N ASP A 166 1.42 -10.62 9.59
CA ASP A 166 0.29 -11.50 9.94
C ASP A 166 -0.32 -11.07 11.27
N CYS A 167 -1.66 -11.04 11.35
CA CYS A 167 -2.34 -10.70 12.60
C CYS A 167 -2.21 -11.84 13.61
N VAL A 168 -1.76 -11.54 14.83
CA VAL A 168 -1.58 -12.56 15.89
C VAL A 168 -2.89 -13.27 16.26
N VAL A 169 -4.05 -12.66 16.01
CA VAL A 169 -5.36 -13.20 16.40
C VAL A 169 -6.01 -13.99 15.26
N CYS A 170 -6.21 -13.39 14.08
CA CYS A 170 -6.89 -14.06 12.97
C CYS A 170 -5.95 -14.72 11.95
N MET A 171 -4.63 -14.49 12.07
CA MET A 171 -3.62 -14.94 11.11
C MET A 171 -3.75 -14.36 9.69
N ASP A 172 -4.67 -13.41 9.46
CA ASP A 172 -4.78 -12.72 8.18
C ASP A 172 -3.55 -11.84 7.92
N ALA A 173 -3.12 -11.80 6.66
CA ALA A 173 -2.11 -10.86 6.18
C ALA A 173 -2.68 -9.44 6.08
N PHE A 174 -1.91 -8.45 6.52
CA PHE A 174 -2.26 -7.03 6.41
C PHE A 174 -1.00 -6.16 6.30
N PHE A 175 -1.16 -4.92 5.83
CA PHE A 175 -0.03 -3.98 5.70
C PHE A 175 0.29 -3.32 7.04
N ARG A 176 1.58 -3.07 7.29
CA ARG A 176 2.08 -2.47 8.54
C ARG A 176 1.46 -1.09 8.86
N VAL A 177 1.07 -0.34 7.84
CA VAL A 177 0.39 0.96 7.97
C VAL A 177 -0.98 0.88 8.65
N ASP A 178 -1.63 -0.28 8.64
CA ASP A 178 -2.92 -0.50 9.31
C ASP A 178 -2.76 -1.11 10.72
N VAL A 179 -1.53 -1.21 11.25
CA VAL A 179 -1.31 -1.77 12.58
C VAL A 179 -1.49 -0.72 13.67
N VAL A 180 -2.08 -1.13 14.78
CA VAL A 180 -1.95 -0.41 16.05
C VAL A 180 -0.79 -1.01 16.83
N SER A 181 0.28 -0.22 17.01
CA SER A 181 1.44 -0.64 17.79
C SER A 181 1.13 -0.54 19.29
N LEU A 182 0.99 -1.69 19.95
CA LEU A 182 0.94 -1.78 21.40
C LEU A 182 2.36 -1.95 21.97
N GLU A 183 2.58 -1.55 23.23
CA GLU A 183 3.88 -1.65 23.91
C GLU A 183 4.46 -3.08 23.92
N CYS A 184 3.60 -4.10 23.78
CA CYS A 184 3.97 -5.51 23.70
C CYS A 184 4.50 -5.96 22.32
N ARG A 185 4.64 -5.07 21.33
CA ARG A 185 5.17 -5.30 19.97
C ARG A 185 4.38 -6.31 19.10
N HIS A 186 3.26 -6.83 19.57
CA HIS A 186 2.36 -7.65 18.75
C HIS A 186 1.60 -6.80 17.73
N LEU A 187 1.38 -7.36 16.55
CA LEU A 187 0.73 -6.70 15.43
C LEU A 187 -0.71 -7.24 15.29
N PHE A 188 -1.68 -6.33 15.31
CA PHE A 188 -3.10 -6.65 15.21
C PHE A 188 -3.72 -5.95 14.01
N CYS A 189 -4.55 -6.66 13.23
CA CYS A 189 -5.37 -6.01 12.23
C CYS A 189 -6.46 -5.17 12.94
N ARG A 190 -6.96 -4.12 12.26
CA ARG A 190 -7.98 -3.22 12.84
C ARG A 190 -9.24 -3.96 13.29
N ASP A 191 -9.65 -5.00 12.57
CA ASP A 191 -10.86 -5.77 12.91
C ASP A 191 -10.69 -6.51 14.24
N CYS A 192 -9.58 -7.21 14.46
CA CYS A 192 -9.32 -7.91 15.71
C CYS A 192 -9.15 -6.95 16.87
N LEU A 193 -8.55 -5.77 16.67
CA LEU A 193 -8.44 -4.76 17.72
C LEU A 193 -9.81 -4.18 18.13
N HIS A 194 -10.66 -3.86 17.16
CA HIS A 194 -11.99 -3.31 17.46
C HIS A 194 -13.02 -4.38 17.86
N GLY A 195 -12.81 -5.64 17.49
CA GLY A 195 -13.67 -6.78 17.82
C GLY A 195 -13.39 -7.46 19.16
N THR A 196 -12.23 -7.23 19.79
CA THR A 196 -11.82 -7.88 21.06
C THR A 196 -12.16 -7.10 22.34
N PHE A 197 -12.91 -6.00 22.24
CA PHE A 197 -13.64 -5.42 23.37
C PHE A 197 -15.14 -5.28 23.05
N GLY A 198 -15.79 -6.39 22.70
CA GLY A 198 -17.22 -6.51 22.99
C GLY A 198 -17.43 -6.38 24.52
N PRO A 199 -18.59 -5.89 25.00
CA PRO A 199 -18.84 -5.78 26.43
C PRO A 199 -18.54 -7.13 27.10
N PRO A 200 -17.97 -7.15 28.32
CA PRO A 200 -17.69 -8.40 29.02
C PRO A 200 -18.95 -9.26 29.00
N PRO A 201 -18.84 -10.59 28.82
CA PRO A 201 -20.00 -11.45 28.93
C PRO A 201 -20.67 -11.12 30.26
N SER A 202 -21.90 -10.64 30.19
CA SER A 202 -22.71 -10.37 31.36
C SER A 202 -22.94 -11.70 32.07
N TYR A 203 -22.03 -12.06 32.96
CA TYR A 203 -22.25 -13.07 33.99
C TYR A 203 -23.27 -12.48 34.98
N PHE A 204 -24.53 -12.42 34.55
CA PHE A 204 -25.69 -12.38 35.44
C PHE A 204 -26.07 -13.83 35.74
N GLY A 205 -25.23 -14.48 36.53
CA GLY A 205 -25.59 -15.65 37.32
C GLY A 205 -25.82 -15.17 38.75
N VAL A 206 -27.04 -14.76 39.04
CA VAL A 206 -27.50 -14.40 40.39
C VAL A 206 -27.34 -15.63 41.28
N TRP A 207 -26.37 -15.60 42.20
CA TRP A 207 -26.38 -16.46 43.37
C TRP A 207 -27.29 -15.80 44.40
N THR A 208 -28.49 -16.36 44.58
CA THR A 208 -29.30 -16.15 45.79
C THR A 208 -29.40 -17.47 46.50
N ASN A 209 -28.90 -17.46 47.75
CA ASN A 209 -29.01 -18.42 48.86
C ASN A 209 -29.92 -19.62 48.67
#